data_AF-A0A2Z7DK64-F1
#
_entry.id   AF-A0A2Z7DK64-F1
#
_cell.length_a   1.000
_cell.length_b   1.000
_cell.length_c   1.000
_cell.angle_alpha   90.00
_cell.angle_beta   90.00
_cell.angle_gamma   90.00
#
_symmetry.space_group_name_H-M   'P 1'
#
loop_
_entity.id
_entity.type
_entity.pdbx_description
1 polymer ?
#
loop_
_entity_poly.entity_id
_entity_poly.type
_entity_poly.pdbx_seq_one_letter_code
_entity_poly.pdbx_strand_id
1 'polypeptide(L)'
;RCALDAEISKYVSEAYPKGVCSVYCTNGKDVEEPGLDFEFVVVISADRHIPQNFCYGSWRSTWKMEFKDELEIVGVRGKLHECILIYCIIYVRAHYFTDGNVQLDAKHECKDTTKFLVMLTVNSVFLGLVGLADILCVSSSL
;
A
#
# COMPACT_ATOMS: atom_id res chain seq x y z
N ARG A 1 -1.17 4.21 -13.67
CA ARG A 1 -1.71 2.92 -13.16
C ARG A 1 -0.86 1.69 -13.53
N CYS A 2 -0.67 1.35 -14.82
CA CYS A 2 -0.06 0.07 -15.22
C CYS A 2 1.35 -0.18 -14.67
N ALA A 3 2.19 0.86 -14.60
CA ALA A 3 3.52 0.75 -14.01
C ALA A 3 3.49 0.41 -12.51
N LEU A 4 2.54 0.99 -11.76
CA LEU A 4 2.33 0.70 -10.35
C LEU A 4 1.82 -0.75 -10.19
N ASP A 5 0.82 -1.15 -10.97
CA ASP A 5 0.26 -2.51 -10.94
C ASP A 5 1.31 -3.61 -11.16
N ALA A 6 2.20 -3.42 -12.14
CA ALA A 6 3.29 -4.36 -12.42
C ALA A 6 4.27 -4.49 -11.24
N GLU A 7 4.65 -3.37 -10.62
CA GLU A 7 5.60 -3.35 -9.52
C GLU A 7 5.00 -3.95 -8.24
N ILE A 8 3.74 -3.63 -7.93
CA ILE A 8 3.01 -4.23 -6.81
C ILE A 8 2.84 -5.74 -7.01
N SER A 9 2.45 -6.17 -8.22
CA SER A 9 2.29 -7.59 -8.51
C SER A 9 3.57 -8.36 -8.27
N LYS A 10 4.71 -7.79 -8.67
CA LYS A 10 6.04 -8.37 -8.40
C LYS A 10 6.30 -8.46 -6.90
N TYR A 11 6.19 -7.35 -6.16
CA TYR A 11 6.39 -7.34 -4.71
C TYR A 11 5.50 -8.37 -3.99
N VAL A 12 4.23 -8.44 -4.36
CA VAL A 12 3.27 -9.37 -3.75
C VAL A 12 3.64 -10.82 -4.02
N SER A 13 4.08 -11.14 -5.25
CA SER A 13 4.53 -12.49 -5.58
C SER A 13 5.78 -12.93 -4.81
N GLU A 14 6.64 -11.97 -4.43
CA GLU A 14 7.88 -12.23 -3.67
C GLU A 14 7.61 -12.30 -2.16
N ALA A 15 6.81 -11.39 -1.61
CA ALA A 15 6.54 -11.28 -0.18
C ALA A 15 5.41 -12.21 0.31
N TYR A 16 4.41 -12.48 -0.54
CA TYR A 16 3.21 -13.24 -0.19
C TYR A 16 2.94 -14.35 -1.22
N PRO A 17 3.39 -15.60 -0.98
CA PRO A 17 3.27 -16.71 -1.94
C PRO A 17 1.84 -17.07 -2.41
N LYS A 18 0.81 -16.51 -1.76
CA LYS A 18 -0.62 -16.60 -2.13
C LYS A 18 -1.33 -15.26 -2.05
N GLY A 19 -0.56 -14.17 -2.02
CA GLY A 19 -1.11 -12.82 -1.98
C GLY A 19 -1.74 -12.44 -3.31
N VAL A 20 -2.72 -11.55 -3.24
CA VAL A 20 -3.34 -10.92 -4.39
C VAL A 20 -3.33 -9.41 -4.19
N CYS A 21 -3.28 -8.67 -5.29
CA CYS A 21 -3.34 -7.21 -5.26
C CYS A 21 -4.19 -6.65 -6.40
N SER A 22 -4.69 -5.44 -6.18
CA SER A 22 -5.42 -4.67 -7.18
C SER A 22 -5.07 -3.19 -7.06
N VAL A 23 -4.88 -2.52 -8.21
CA VAL A 23 -4.64 -1.07 -8.29
C VAL A 23 -5.81 -0.38 -9.01
N TYR A 24 -6.45 0.56 -8.32
CA TYR A 24 -7.58 1.33 -8.82
C TYR A 24 -7.16 2.78 -9.03
N CYS A 25 -7.60 3.39 -10.14
CA CYS A 25 -7.60 4.84 -10.30
C CYS A 25 -8.98 5.35 -9.86
N THR A 26 -9.04 6.12 -8.78
CA THR A 26 -10.30 6.59 -8.18
C THR A 26 -10.58 8.06 -8.50
N ASN A 27 -9.56 8.81 -8.90
CA ASN A 27 -9.69 10.19 -9.36
C ASN A 27 -8.60 10.51 -10.39
N GLY A 28 -8.87 11.45 -11.30
CA GLY A 28 -8.05 11.72 -12.48
C GLY A 28 -8.36 10.73 -13.62
N LYS A 29 -8.67 11.25 -14.82
CA LYS A 29 -8.78 10.40 -16.01
C LYS A 29 -7.39 9.85 -16.35
N ASP A 30 -7.32 8.74 -17.10
CA ASP A 30 -6.08 8.15 -17.65
C ASP A 30 -5.28 9.07 -18.60
N VAL A 31 -5.50 10.38 -18.54
CA VAL A 31 -4.86 11.42 -19.34
C VAL A 31 -4.08 12.30 -18.37
N GLU A 32 -2.76 12.20 -18.43
CA GLU A 32 -1.82 13.07 -17.70
C GLU A 32 -1.90 14.49 -18.28
N GLU A 33 -2.92 15.25 -17.89
CA GLU A 33 -2.92 16.70 -18.08
C GLU A 33 -2.25 17.36 -16.86
N PRO A 34 -1.19 18.17 -17.05
CA PRO A 34 -0.58 18.94 -15.98
C PRO A 34 -1.63 19.79 -15.25
N GLY A 35 -1.63 19.77 -13.91
CA GLY A 35 -2.57 20.51 -13.07
C GLY A 35 -3.84 19.77 -12.63
N LEU A 36 -3.98 18.47 -12.91
CA LEU A 36 -5.08 17.65 -12.37
C LEU A 36 -4.61 16.69 -11.28
N ASP A 37 -5.22 16.82 -10.11
CA ASP A 37 -5.05 15.86 -9.01
C ASP A 37 -5.54 14.47 -9.46
N PHE A 38 -4.76 13.43 -9.19
CA PHE A 38 -5.14 12.04 -9.42
C PHE A 38 -4.97 11.19 -8.15
N GLU A 39 -5.75 10.12 -8.07
CA GLU A 39 -5.81 9.28 -6.89
C GLU A 39 -5.72 7.80 -7.28
N PHE A 40 -4.81 7.10 -6.61
CA PHE A 40 -4.71 5.65 -6.71
C PHE A 40 -5.07 4.99 -5.38
N VAL A 41 -5.79 3.87 -5.48
CA VAL A 41 -6.03 2.96 -4.36
C VAL A 41 -5.38 1.62 -4.68
N VAL A 42 -4.47 1.16 -3.82
CA VAL A 42 -3.85 -0.16 -3.91
C VAL A 42 -4.38 -1.02 -2.77
N VAL A 43 -4.88 -2.20 -3.10
CA VAL A 43 -5.30 -3.20 -2.12
C VAL A 43 -4.38 -4.39 -2.26
N ILE A 44 -3.85 -4.87 -1.15
CA ILE A 44 -3.09 -6.11 -1.06
C ILE A 44 -3.75 -6.99 0.00
N SER A 45 -3.91 -8.28 -0.29
CA SER A 45 -4.41 -9.25 0.68
C SER A 45 -3.70 -10.57 0.56
N ALA A 46 -3.46 -11.23 1.68
CA ALA A 46 -2.89 -12.55 1.75
C ALA A 46 -3.60 -13.34 2.85
N ASP A 47 -4.15 -14.48 2.47
CA ASP A 47 -4.86 -15.36 3.39
C ASP A 47 -4.11 -16.69 3.53
N ARG A 48 -4.07 -17.20 4.76
CA ARG A 48 -3.56 -18.52 5.10
C ARG A 48 -4.65 -19.30 5.80
N HIS A 49 -5.20 -20.28 5.08
CA HIS A 49 -6.16 -21.21 5.65
C HIS A 49 -5.53 -22.61 5.76
N ILE A 50 -5.47 -23.14 6.98
CA ILE A 50 -5.05 -24.51 7.27
C ILE A 50 -6.21 -25.20 8.01
N PRO A 51 -7.15 -25.82 7.26
CA PRO A 51 -8.33 -26.45 7.85
C PRO A 51 -7.97 -27.54 8.87
N GLN A 52 -6.92 -28.31 8.58
CA GLN A 52 -6.45 -29.43 9.40
C GLN A 52 -6.00 -29.00 10.80
N ASN A 53 -5.53 -27.75 10.95
CA ASN A 53 -5.10 -27.18 12.22
C ASN A 53 -6.11 -26.15 12.75
N PHE A 54 -7.28 -26.06 12.13
CA PHE A 54 -8.30 -25.03 12.39
C PHE A 54 -7.69 -23.63 12.55
N CYS A 55 -6.75 -23.30 11.66
CA CYS A 55 -5.99 -22.05 11.70
C CYS A 55 -6.34 -21.21 10.48
N TYR A 56 -6.85 -20.02 10.73
CA TYR A 56 -7.16 -19.02 9.70
C TYR A 56 -6.38 -17.75 10.01
N GLY A 57 -5.49 -17.36 9.12
CA GLY A 57 -4.81 -16.06 9.15
C GLY A 57 -5.20 -15.25 7.92
N SER A 58 -5.44 -13.96 8.09
CA SER A 58 -5.73 -13.02 7.02
C SER A 58 -4.97 -11.74 7.28
N TRP A 59 -4.27 -11.27 6.25
CA TRP A 59 -3.61 -9.98 6.24
C TRP A 59 -4.16 -9.19 5.05
N ARG A 60 -4.46 -7.91 5.28
CA ARG A 60 -4.92 -7.01 4.24
C ARG A 60 -4.38 -5.61 4.48
N SER A 61 -3.84 -4.99 3.44
CA SER A 61 -3.44 -3.60 3.47
C SER A 61 -4.12 -2.82 2.35
N THR A 62 -4.60 -1.62 2.67
CA THR A 62 -5.22 -0.69 1.73
C THR A 62 -4.46 0.62 1.76
N TRP A 63 -3.96 1.03 0.61
CA TRP A 63 -3.18 2.24 0.43
C TRP A 63 -3.93 3.19 -0.48
N LYS A 64 -4.07 4.43 -0.04
CA LYS A 64 -4.62 5.53 -0.80
C LYS A 64 -3.49 6.53 -1.07
N MET A 65 -3.29 6.86 -2.33
CA MET A 65 -2.28 7.81 -2.78
C MET A 65 -2.98 8.95 -3.50
N GLU A 66 -2.84 10.16 -2.97
CA GLU A 66 -3.34 11.39 -3.56
C GLU A 66 -2.16 12.17 -4.11
N PHE A 67 -2.16 12.42 -5.41
CA PHE A 67 -1.13 13.18 -6.10
C PHE A 67 -1.65 14.60 -6.28
N LYS A 68 -0.88 15.56 -5.79
CA LYS A 68 -1.21 16.98 -5.85
C LYS A 68 -0.09 17.73 -6.56
N ASP A 69 -0.49 18.54 -7.52
CA ASP A 69 0.42 19.41 -8.26
C ASP A 69 0.73 20.65 -7.39
N GLU A 70 1.71 20.52 -6.50
CA GLU A 70 2.18 21.64 -5.68
C GLU A 70 3.34 22.35 -6.37
N LEU A 71 3.06 23.51 -6.97
CA LEU A 71 4.05 24.37 -7.60
C LEU A 71 5.00 25.00 -6.55
N GLU A 72 6.00 24.27 -6.09
CA GLU A 72 7.17 24.87 -5.44
C GLU A 72 8.18 25.34 -6.50
N ILE A 73 8.02 26.59 -6.95
CA ILE A 73 8.97 27.27 -7.84
C ILE A 73 10.22 27.63 -7.02
N VAL A 74 11.09 26.66 -6.77
CA VAL A 74 12.43 26.93 -6.25
C VAL A 74 13.35 27.23 -7.44
N GLY A 75 13.93 28.43 -7.45
CA GLY A 75 14.57 29.13 -8.58
C GLY A 75 15.81 28.51 -9.23
N VAL A 76 15.88 27.19 -9.39
CA VAL A 76 16.90 26.52 -10.19
C VAL A 76 16.21 25.67 -11.27
N ARG A 77 15.79 26.32 -12.36
CA ARG A 77 15.38 25.72 -13.64
C ARG A 77 14.33 24.59 -13.54
N GLY A 78 13.06 24.99 -13.40
CA GLY A 78 11.93 24.35 -14.09
C GLY A 78 11.62 22.88 -13.80
N LYS A 79 11.91 22.37 -12.59
CA LYS A 79 11.45 21.03 -12.19
C LYS A 79 10.16 21.16 -11.38
N LEU A 80 9.05 20.64 -11.92
CA LEU A 80 7.80 20.42 -11.18
C LEU A 80 8.07 19.35 -10.11
N HIS A 81 7.68 19.62 -8.87
CA HIS A 81 7.67 18.63 -7.80
C HIS A 81 6.22 18.21 -7.58
N GLU A 82 5.95 16.92 -7.67
CA GLU A 82 4.64 16.38 -7.31
C GLU A 82 4.68 15.99 -5.83
N CYS A 83 3.74 16.52 -5.07
CA CYS A 83 3.53 16.13 -3.68
C CYS A 83 2.55 14.96 -3.65
N ILE A 84 2.90 13.90 -2.92
CA ILE A 84 2.05 12.73 -2.76
C ILE A 84 1.70 12.59 -1.29
N LEU A 85 0.40 12.56 -1.01
CA LEU A 85 -0.13 12.16 0.28
C LEU A 85 -0.44 10.67 0.24
N ILE A 86 0.21 9.91 1.10
CA ILE A 86 0.02 8.46 1.21
C ILE A 86 -0.70 8.19 2.53
N TYR A 87 -1.84 7.51 2.45
CA TYR A 87 -2.59 7.03 3.59
C TYR A 87 -2.75 5.52 3.49
N CYS A 88 -2.59 4.80 4.60
CA CYS A 88 -2.69 3.36 4.62
C CYS A 88 -3.43 2.83 5.84
N ILE A 89 -4.17 1.75 5.64
CA ILE A 89 -4.80 0.95 6.67
C ILE A 89 -4.39 -0.51 6.49
N ILE A 90 -3.83 -1.10 7.54
CA ILE A 90 -3.46 -2.52 7.62
C ILE A 90 -4.37 -3.23 8.60
N TYR A 91 -4.85 -4.41 8.21
CA TYR A 91 -5.63 -5.33 9.01
C TYR A 91 -4.90 -6.68 9.10
N VAL A 92 -4.79 -7.19 10.32
CA VAL A 92 -4.29 -8.54 10.59
C VAL A 92 -5.30 -9.27 11.45
N ARG A 93 -5.82 -10.38 10.93
CA ARG A 93 -6.72 -11.27 11.65
C ARG A 93 -6.15 -12.67 11.72
N ALA A 94 -6.20 -13.27 12.91
CA ALA A 94 -5.85 -14.67 13.07
C ALA A 94 -6.84 -15.37 14.01
N HIS A 95 -7.21 -16.58 13.66
CA HIS A 95 -8.12 -17.42 14.44
C HIS A 95 -7.49 -18.80 14.58
N TYR A 96 -7.45 -19.29 15.82
CA TYR A 96 -6.89 -20.60 16.16
C TYR A 96 -7.85 -21.34 17.08
N PHE A 97 -8.23 -22.57 16.70
CA PHE A 97 -9.32 -23.31 17.37
C PHE A 97 -8.91 -24.64 18.03
N THR A 98 -7.62 -24.96 18.15
CA THR A 98 -7.24 -26.33 18.58
C THR A 98 -7.51 -26.65 20.06
N ASP A 99 -7.66 -25.65 20.94
CA ASP A 99 -7.96 -25.84 22.38
C ASP A 99 -8.85 -24.72 22.96
N GLY A 100 -9.68 -24.09 22.12
CA GLY A 100 -10.49 -22.91 22.46
C GLY A 100 -10.54 -21.90 21.31
N ASN A 101 -11.40 -20.88 21.38
CA ASN A 101 -11.53 -19.85 20.35
C ASN A 101 -10.58 -18.68 20.63
N VAL A 102 -9.35 -18.76 20.14
CA VAL A 102 -8.36 -17.66 20.24
C VAL A 102 -8.43 -16.82 18.96
N GLN A 103 -8.64 -15.51 19.13
CA GLN A 103 -8.77 -14.55 18.03
C GLN A 103 -7.82 -13.38 18.23
N LEU A 104 -7.11 -13.02 17.17
CA LEU A 104 -6.35 -11.79 17.02
C LEU A 104 -7.06 -10.94 15.96
N ASP A 105 -7.37 -9.69 16.30
CA ASP A 105 -7.87 -8.69 15.37
C ASP A 105 -7.11 -7.38 15.62
N ALA A 106 -6.21 -7.04 14.70
CA ALA A 106 -5.35 -5.87 14.79
C ALA A 106 -5.58 -4.97 13.57
N LYS A 107 -5.65 -3.67 13.84
CA LYS A 107 -5.79 -2.62 12.83
C LYS A 107 -4.72 -1.56 13.08
N HIS A 108 -3.98 -1.19 12.03
CA HIS A 108 -3.02 -0.10 12.06
C HIS A 108 -3.33 0.90 10.95
N GLU A 109 -3.19 2.19 11.26
CA GLU A 109 -3.37 3.28 10.29
C GLU A 109 -2.10 4.11 10.26
N CYS A 110 -1.63 4.45 9.06
CA CYS A 110 -0.49 5.34 8.88
C CYS A 110 -0.76 6.37 7.78
N LYS A 111 -0.14 7.53 7.94
CA LYS A 111 -0.22 8.65 6.99
C LYS A 111 1.17 9.22 6.80
N ASP A 112 1.55 9.43 5.57
CA ASP A 112 2.82 10.04 5.20
C ASP A 112 2.64 11.06 4.06
N THR A 113 3.58 11.98 3.94
CA THR A 113 3.63 12.98 2.87
C THR A 113 5.03 12.96 2.29
N THR A 114 5.14 12.72 0.98
CA THR A 114 6.45 12.62 0.33
C THR A 114 6.46 13.42 -0.97
N LYS A 115 7.56 14.13 -1.22
CA LYS A 115 7.76 14.94 -2.43
C LYS A 115 8.65 14.19 -3.41
N PHE A 116 8.28 14.15 -4.68
CA PHE A 116 9.03 13.46 -5.72
C PHE A 116 9.19 14.26 -7.01
N LEU A 117 10.15 13.80 -7.81
CA LEU A 117 10.49 14.38 -9.11
C LEU A 117 10.01 13.52 -10.30
N VAL A 118 9.75 12.22 -10.09
CA VAL A 118 9.40 11.25 -11.15
C VAL A 118 8.59 10.09 -10.57
N MET A 119 7.63 9.56 -11.32
CA MET A 119 6.80 8.39 -10.97
C MET A 119 7.56 7.10 -10.63
N LEU A 120 8.75 6.88 -11.22
CA LEU A 120 9.57 5.70 -10.86
C LEU A 120 10.03 5.76 -9.39
N THR A 121 10.34 6.96 -8.88
CA THR A 121 10.74 7.15 -7.49
C THR A 121 9.57 6.85 -6.55
N VAL A 122 8.35 7.21 -6.95
CA VAL A 122 7.11 6.94 -6.20
C VAL A 122 6.93 5.45 -5.95
N ASN A 123 7.09 4.62 -6.98
CA ASN A 123 6.97 3.17 -6.85
C ASN A 123 7.96 2.60 -5.81
N SER A 124 9.22 3.03 -5.89
CA SER A 124 10.27 2.51 -4.99
C SER A 124 10.05 2.92 -3.52
N VAL A 125 9.61 4.16 -3.27
CA VAL A 125 9.33 4.61 -1.90
C VAL A 125 8.05 4.00 -1.36
N PHE A 126 7.02 3.87 -2.19
CA PHE A 126 5.80 3.17 -1.82
C PHE A 126 6.11 1.74 -1.34
N LEU A 127 6.88 0.96 -2.11
CA LEU A 127 7.28 -0.39 -1.69
C LEU A 127 8.08 -0.40 -0.38
N GLY A 128 8.95 0.60 -0.18
CA GLY A 128 9.67 0.77 1.09
C GLY A 128 8.73 1.01 2.27
N LEU A 129 7.71 1.86 2.09
CA LEU A 129 6.69 2.14 3.10
C LEU A 129 5.81 0.92 3.39
N VAL A 130 5.45 0.14 2.37
CA VAL A 130 4.73 -1.14 2.54
C VAL A 130 5.53 -2.08 3.42
N GLY A 131 6.80 -2.32 3.07
CA GLY A 131 7.67 -3.21 3.84
C GLY A 131 7.87 -2.75 5.29
N LEU A 132 8.02 -1.44 5.53
CA LEU A 132 8.13 -0.89 6.89
C LEU A 132 6.84 -1.08 7.69
N ALA A 133 5.69 -0.82 7.06
CA ALA A 133 4.40 -0.94 7.73
C ALA A 133 4.07 -2.41 8.05
N ASP A 134 4.50 -3.35 7.22
CA ASP A 134 4.40 -4.78 7.50
C ASP A 134 5.23 -5.21 8.71
N ILE A 135 6.49 -4.75 8.80
CA ILE A 135 7.34 -5.02 9.96
C ILE A 135 6.71 -4.48 11.24
N LEU A 136 6.22 -3.23 11.20
CA LEU A 136 5.57 -2.58 12.34
C LEU A 136 4.32 -3.35 12.79
N CYS A 137 3.48 -3.79 11.85
CA CYS A 137 2.24 -4.50 12.18
C CYS A 137 2.49 -5.90 12.75
N VAL A 138 3.52 -6.61 12.28
CA VAL A 138 3.92 -7.90 12.87
C VAL A 138 4.50 -7.71 14.28
N SER A 139 5.33 -6.69 14.49
CA SER A 139 5.96 -6.42 15.78
C SER A 139 4.98 -5.99 16.88
N SER A 140 3.87 -5.32 16.52
CA SER A 140 2.85 -4.89 17.46
C SER A 140 1.83 -5.97 17.82
N SER A 141 1.86 -7.10 17.11
CA SER A 141 0.95 -8.24 17.30
C SER A 141 1.56 -9.41 18.09
N LEU A 142 2.84 -9.31 18.47
CA LEU A 142 3.61 -10.29 19.26
C LEU A 142 3.82 -9.77 20.69
#